data_AF-E3RDF4-F1
#
_entry.id   AF-E3RDF4-F1
#
_cell.length_a   1.000
_cell.length_b   1.000
_cell.length_c   1.000
_cell.angle_alpha   90.00
_cell.angle_beta   90.00
_cell.angle_gamma   90.00
#
_symmetry.space_group_name_H-M   'P 1'
#
loop_
_entity.id
_entity.type
_entity.pdbx_description
1 polymer ?
#
loop_
_entity_poly.entity_id
_entity_poly.type
_entity_poly.pdbx_seq_one_letter_code
_entity_poly.pdbx_strand_id
1 'polypeptide(L)'
;MAIKKPSRASIRPFFGFIHLLFYADPTWLDKILVLVGCIAAIAAGIPFPLTGIVFGQLVDEINVATCNNRAGVSNASDLADITPKILLLVYIAIGSFSCIYIHLVCWSLASQRLAQRIRDRYLRNLLRQDMAFFDNLQAGEVSSRLNGDIQAIESGTGAKVGVALTCTSFCITAYIVGFIKNAELAGMLIS
;
A
#
# COMPACT_ATOMS: atom_id res chain seq x y z
N MET A 1 14.51 -36.34 -10.11
CA MET A 1 14.13 -35.22 -9.24
C MET A 1 12.90 -34.54 -9.86
N ALA A 2 11.70 -34.98 -9.47
CA ALA A 2 10.47 -34.53 -10.11
C ALA A 2 10.02 -33.19 -9.48
N ILE A 3 9.99 -32.14 -10.29
CA ILE A 3 9.50 -30.81 -9.90
C ILE A 3 8.01 -30.93 -9.61
N LYS A 4 7.66 -30.89 -8.33
CA LYS A 4 6.28 -30.87 -7.84
C LYS A 4 5.62 -29.57 -8.34
N LYS A 5 4.73 -29.69 -9.33
CA LYS A 5 3.89 -28.58 -9.81
C LYS A 5 3.20 -27.89 -8.61
N PRO A 6 3.18 -26.55 -8.53
CA PRO A 6 2.50 -25.86 -7.44
C PRO A 6 1.00 -26.18 -7.52
N SER A 7 0.53 -26.81 -6.45
CA SER A 7 -0.87 -27.18 -6.22
C SER A 7 -1.73 -25.93 -6.10
N ARG A 8 -2.85 -25.91 -6.84
CA ARG A 8 -4.05 -25.04 -6.79
C ARG A 8 -3.94 -23.83 -5.85
N ALA A 9 -4.14 -22.63 -6.41
CA ALA A 9 -4.42 -21.39 -5.69
C ALA A 9 -5.61 -21.60 -4.73
N SER A 10 -5.30 -21.99 -3.50
CA SER A 10 -6.24 -22.08 -2.40
C SER A 10 -6.42 -20.68 -1.82
N ILE A 11 -7.57 -20.37 -1.22
CA ILE A 11 -7.81 -19.12 -0.47
C ILE A 11 -7.16 -19.17 0.94
N ARG A 12 -6.58 -20.33 1.28
CA ARG A 12 -5.80 -20.56 2.52
C ARG A 12 -4.58 -19.65 2.75
N PRO A 13 -3.81 -19.14 1.75
CA PRO A 13 -2.63 -18.32 2.01
C PRO A 13 -3.02 -16.91 2.48
N PHE A 14 -4.18 -16.38 2.09
CA PHE A 14 -4.65 -15.09 2.60
C PHE A 14 -5.02 -15.18 4.10
N PHE A 15 -5.79 -16.20 4.47
CA PHE A 15 -6.07 -16.48 5.89
C PHE A 15 -4.79 -16.86 6.66
N GLY A 16 -3.84 -17.53 6.00
CA GLY A 16 -2.52 -17.83 6.57
C GLY A 16 -1.70 -16.58 6.86
N PHE A 17 -1.71 -15.59 5.96
CA PHE A 17 -1.04 -14.30 6.15
C PHE A 17 -1.64 -13.51 7.32
N ILE A 18 -2.98 -13.39 7.38
CA ILE A 18 -3.66 -12.73 8.50
C ILE A 18 -3.38 -13.46 9.81
N HIS A 19 -3.39 -14.80 9.80
CA HIS A 19 -3.06 -15.59 10.97
C HIS A 19 -1.61 -15.39 11.41
N LEU A 20 -0.66 -15.24 10.47
CA LEU A 20 0.73 -14.92 10.75
C LEU A 20 0.88 -13.51 11.33
N LEU A 21 0.15 -12.53 10.82
CA LEU A 21 0.17 -11.15 11.32
C LEU A 21 -0.34 -11.04 12.77
N PHE A 22 -1.31 -11.87 13.14
CA PHE A 22 -1.82 -11.96 14.51
C PHE A 22 -1.19 -13.09 15.34
N TYR A 23 -0.16 -13.75 14.80
CA TYR A 23 0.58 -14.76 15.52
C TYR A 23 1.48 -14.11 16.58
N ALA A 24 1.67 -14.80 17.71
CA ALA A 24 2.46 -14.34 18.86
C ALA A 24 1.88 -13.14 19.64
N ASP A 25 0.69 -13.35 20.24
CA ASP A 25 0.10 -12.53 21.31
C ASP A 25 0.15 -11.00 21.02
N PRO A 26 -0.65 -10.53 20.04
CA PRO A 26 -0.60 -9.14 19.60
C PRO A 26 -1.00 -8.20 20.73
N THR A 27 -0.08 -7.32 21.12
CA THR A 27 -0.36 -6.18 22.01
C THR A 27 -1.42 -5.29 21.38
N TRP A 28 -2.25 -4.65 22.20
CA TRP A 28 -3.31 -3.75 21.73
C TRP A 28 -2.77 -2.64 20.81
N LEU A 29 -1.56 -2.16 21.07
CA LEU A 29 -0.89 -1.17 20.24
C LEU A 29 -0.61 -1.67 18.82
N ASP A 30 -0.21 -2.93 18.65
CA ASP A 30 0.11 -3.46 17.32
C ASP A 30 -1.15 -3.63 16.47
N LYS A 31 -2.28 -4.01 17.10
CA LYS A 31 -3.58 -4.05 16.42
C LYS A 31 -4.00 -2.66 15.93
N ILE A 32 -3.81 -1.65 16.77
CA ILE A 32 -4.10 -0.25 16.41
C ILE A 32 -3.18 0.21 15.28
N LEU A 33 -1.89 -0.09 15.34
CA LEU A 33 -0.95 0.22 14.27
C LEU A 33 -1.43 -0.40 12.94
N VAL A 34 -1.65 -1.71 12.90
CA VAL A 34 -2.10 -2.37 11.67
C VAL A 34 -3.40 -1.76 11.13
N LEU A 35 -4.37 -1.45 12.00
CA LEU A 35 -5.64 -0.84 11.60
C LEU A 35 -5.46 0.57 11.01
N VAL A 36 -4.71 1.44 11.69
CA VAL A 36 -4.39 2.79 11.20
C VAL A 36 -3.60 2.73 9.90
N GLY A 37 -2.65 1.79 9.81
CA GLY A 37 -1.85 1.54 8.61
C GLY A 37 -2.69 1.09 7.42
N CYS A 38 -3.71 0.26 7.63
CA CYS A 38 -4.66 -0.15 6.59
C CYS A 38 -5.48 1.04 6.08
N ILE A 39 -6.05 1.85 6.99
CA ILE A 39 -6.88 3.00 6.62
C ILE A 39 -6.04 4.04 5.85
N ALA A 40 -4.83 4.34 6.34
CA ALA A 40 -3.92 5.27 5.69
C ALA A 40 -3.44 4.75 4.32
N ALA A 41 -3.21 3.44 4.17
CA ALA A 41 -2.83 2.83 2.89
C ALA A 41 -3.95 2.93 1.85
N ILE A 42 -5.21 2.72 2.26
CA ILE A 42 -6.37 2.88 1.36
C ILE A 42 -6.49 4.34 0.93
N ALA A 43 -6.40 5.28 1.88
CA ALA A 43 -6.47 6.72 1.61
C ALA A 43 -5.35 7.20 0.69
N ALA A 44 -4.14 6.64 0.80
CA ALA A 44 -2.99 6.99 -0.03
C ALA A 44 -3.11 6.56 -1.51
N GLY A 45 -4.05 5.67 -1.88
CA GLY A 45 -4.29 5.26 -3.28
C GLY A 45 -5.20 6.21 -4.08
N ILE A 46 -5.97 7.06 -3.40
CA ILE A 46 -6.97 7.97 -4.00
C ILE A 46 -6.37 9.24 -4.66
N PRO A 47 -5.26 9.84 -4.19
CA PRO A 47 -4.74 11.10 -4.71
C PRO A 47 -4.33 11.09 -6.18
N PHE A 48 -3.86 9.96 -6.71
CA PHE A 48 -3.39 9.87 -8.10
C PHE A 48 -4.52 10.09 -9.12
N PRO A 49 -5.65 9.34 -9.08
CA PRO A 49 -6.77 9.59 -9.99
C PRO A 49 -7.43 10.95 -9.72
N LEU A 50 -7.47 11.40 -8.46
CA LEU A 50 -8.09 12.66 -8.09
C LEU A 50 -7.32 13.88 -8.64
N THR A 51 -5.98 13.85 -8.59
CA THR A 51 -5.11 14.85 -9.24
C THR A 51 -5.36 14.90 -10.74
N GLY A 52 -5.58 13.76 -11.39
CA GLY A 52 -5.92 13.70 -12.81
C GLY A 52 -7.22 14.43 -13.17
N ILE A 53 -8.26 14.32 -12.34
CA ILE A 53 -9.53 15.03 -12.56
C ILE A 53 -9.36 16.55 -12.41
N VAL A 54 -8.68 16.98 -11.34
CA VAL A 54 -8.46 18.41 -11.07
C VAL A 54 -7.61 19.03 -12.17
N PHE A 55 -6.60 18.30 -12.67
CA PHE A 55 -5.82 18.73 -13.83
C PHE A 55 -6.68 18.87 -15.08
N GLY A 56 -7.60 17.93 -15.36
CA GLY A 56 -8.54 18.06 -16.47
C GLY A 56 -9.40 19.32 -16.38
N GLN A 57 -9.96 19.61 -15.20
CA GLN A 57 -10.74 20.83 -14.98
C GLN A 57 -9.91 22.11 -15.14
N LEU A 58 -8.65 22.08 -14.69
CA LEU A 58 -7.73 23.20 -14.86
C LEU A 58 -7.44 23.48 -16.34
N VAL A 59 -7.27 22.42 -17.14
CA VAL A 59 -7.08 22.55 -18.60
C VAL A 59 -8.32 23.14 -19.28
N ASP A 60 -9.52 22.69 -18.88
CA ASP A 60 -10.79 23.22 -19.43
C ASP A 60 -10.93 24.73 -19.16
N GLU A 61 -10.61 25.18 -17.95
CA GLU A 61 -10.67 26.60 -17.57
C GLU A 61 -9.65 27.45 -18.31
N ILE A 62 -8.41 26.98 -18.46
CA ILE A 62 -7.38 27.67 -19.24
C ILE A 62 -7.83 27.79 -20.71
N ASN A 63 -8.47 26.77 -21.26
CA ASN A 63 -8.96 26.79 -22.63
C ASN A 63 -10.08 27.83 -22.81
N VAL A 64 -11.03 27.90 -21.87
CA VAL A 64 -12.11 28.92 -21.87
C VAL A 64 -11.54 30.33 -21.73
N ALA A 65 -10.62 30.56 -20.78
CA ALA A 65 -9.99 31.86 -20.57
C ALA A 65 -9.21 32.32 -21.82
N THR A 66 -8.54 31.40 -22.51
CA THR A 66 -7.85 31.69 -23.78
C THR A 66 -8.82 32.05 -24.90
N CYS A 67 -9.96 31.36 -24.99
CA CYS A 67 -10.99 31.65 -25.99
C CYS A 67 -11.65 33.02 -25.76
N ASN A 68 -11.96 33.37 -24.51
CA ASN A 68 -12.54 34.67 -24.13
C ASN A 68 -11.58 35.84 -24.42
N ASN A 69 -10.28 35.64 -24.15
CA ASN A 69 -9.24 36.62 -24.47
C ASN A 69 -9.17 36.87 -26.00
N ARG A 70 -9.24 35.80 -26.80
CA ARG A 70 -9.22 35.89 -28.27
C ARG A 70 -10.49 36.53 -28.85
N ALA A 71 -11.62 36.45 -28.15
CA ALA A 71 -12.88 37.10 -28.51
C ALA A 71 -12.95 38.59 -28.07
N GLY A 72 -11.92 39.12 -27.39
CA GLY A 72 -11.89 40.51 -26.90
C GLY A 72 -12.79 40.77 -25.68
N VAL A 73 -13.33 39.72 -25.06
CA VAL A 73 -14.16 39.78 -23.85
C VAL A 73 -13.30 39.37 -22.66
N SER A 74 -12.29 40.18 -22.33
CA SER A 74 -11.39 39.88 -21.21
C SER A 74 -12.00 40.33 -19.88
N ASN A 75 -12.62 39.41 -19.15
CA ASN A 75 -13.01 39.65 -17.77
C ASN A 75 -11.83 39.32 -16.84
N ALA A 76 -11.41 40.27 -16.01
CA ALA A 76 -10.35 40.08 -15.02
C ALA A 76 -10.68 39.03 -13.94
N SER A 77 -11.92 38.51 -13.93
CA SER A 77 -12.41 37.45 -13.02
C SER A 77 -11.92 36.05 -13.38
N ASP A 78 -11.52 35.77 -14.63
CA ASP A 78 -11.16 34.40 -15.07
C ASP A 78 -9.87 33.89 -14.40
N LEU A 79 -8.97 34.80 -13.99
CA LEU A 79 -7.75 34.46 -13.25
C LEU A 79 -8.00 34.20 -11.76
N ALA A 80 -9.10 34.71 -11.21
CA ALA A 80 -9.45 34.53 -9.81
C ALA A 80 -9.97 33.10 -9.53
N ASP A 81 -10.61 32.45 -10.51
CA ASP A 81 -11.16 31.09 -10.38
C ASP A 81 -10.10 29.97 -10.48
N ILE A 82 -8.94 30.26 -11.08
CA ILE A 82 -7.84 29.30 -11.25
C ILE A 82 -7.04 29.09 -9.95
N THR A 83 -6.87 30.17 -9.18
CA THR A 83 -6.10 30.19 -7.92
C THR A 83 -6.62 29.18 -6.87
N PRO A 84 -7.93 29.05 -6.59
CA PRO A 84 -8.43 28.07 -5.61
C PRO A 84 -8.21 26.61 -6.04
N LYS A 85 -8.19 26.30 -7.34
CA LYS A 85 -7.94 24.93 -7.83
C LYS A 85 -6.48 24.51 -7.69
N ILE A 86 -5.56 25.44 -7.91
CA ILE A 86 -4.13 25.22 -7.66
C ILE A 86 -3.90 24.98 -6.16
N LEU A 87 -4.54 25.76 -5.29
CA LEU A 87 -4.47 25.53 -3.84
C LEU A 87 -5.03 24.15 -3.44
N LEU A 88 -6.11 23.71 -4.09
CA LEU A 88 -6.69 22.38 -3.89
C LEU A 88 -5.68 21.26 -4.23
N LEU A 89 -4.94 21.38 -5.34
CA LEU A 89 -3.85 20.45 -5.69
C LEU A 89 -2.76 20.41 -4.61
N VAL A 90 -2.38 21.56 -4.04
CA VAL A 90 -1.40 21.62 -2.96
C VAL A 90 -1.92 20.92 -1.70
N TYR A 91 -3.20 21.12 -1.33
CA TYR A 91 -3.80 20.43 -0.18
C TYR A 91 -3.87 18.90 -0.39
N ILE A 92 -4.21 18.44 -1.60
CA ILE A 92 -4.16 17.02 -1.95
C ILE A 92 -2.74 16.47 -1.83
N ALA A 93 -1.72 17.21 -2.29
CA ALA A 93 -0.33 16.78 -2.20
C ALA A 93 0.11 16.60 -0.74
N ILE A 94 -0.18 17.57 0.14
CA ILE A 94 0.14 17.49 1.57
C ILE A 94 -0.63 16.33 2.24
N GLY A 95 -1.91 16.18 1.92
CA GLY A 95 -2.72 15.07 2.41
C GLY A 95 -2.18 13.71 1.97
N SER A 96 -1.76 13.57 0.71
CA SER A 96 -1.18 12.35 0.18
C SER A 96 0.16 12.00 0.83
N PHE A 97 1.02 13.01 1.01
CA PHE A 97 2.33 12.83 1.63
C PHE A 97 2.18 12.34 3.07
N SER A 98 1.30 12.98 3.85
CA SER A 98 1.02 12.54 5.22
C SER A 98 0.45 11.12 5.29
N CYS A 99 -0.50 10.76 4.43
CA CYS A 99 -1.06 9.41 4.38
C CYS A 99 -0.01 8.35 4.03
N ILE A 100 0.82 8.60 3.01
CA ILE A 100 1.89 7.69 2.59
C ILE A 100 2.90 7.52 3.74
N TYR A 101 3.30 8.62 4.38
CA TYR A 101 4.23 8.58 5.49
C TYR A 101 3.67 7.75 6.67
N ILE A 102 2.42 8.01 7.07
CA ILE A 102 1.77 7.30 8.18
C ILE A 102 1.68 5.81 7.89
N HIS A 103 1.20 5.41 6.70
CA HIS A 103 1.11 3.99 6.36
C HIS A 103 2.50 3.33 6.34
N LEU A 104 3.51 3.97 5.76
CA LEU A 104 4.85 3.41 5.63
C LEU A 104 5.49 3.17 7.00
N VAL A 105 5.44 4.16 7.88
CA VAL A 105 5.96 4.07 9.25
C VAL A 105 5.21 2.99 10.03
N CYS A 106 3.89 2.97 9.92
CA CYS A 106 3.06 2.06 10.69
C CYS A 106 3.31 0.59 10.32
N TRP A 107 3.37 0.28 9.03
CA TRP A 107 3.67 -1.07 8.54
C TRP A 107 5.11 -1.50 8.83
N SER A 108 6.07 -0.58 8.77
CA SER A 108 7.47 -0.89 9.08
C SER A 108 7.67 -1.18 10.57
N LEU A 109 7.03 -0.41 11.45
CA LEU A 109 7.07 -0.66 12.90
C LEU A 109 6.37 -1.98 13.27
N ALA A 110 5.23 -2.26 12.65
CA ALA A 110 4.49 -3.50 12.87
C ALA A 110 5.31 -4.73 12.46
N SER A 111 6.00 -4.69 11.32
CA SER A 111 6.83 -5.83 10.86
C SER A 111 8.05 -6.06 11.73
N GLN A 112 8.72 -5.01 12.21
CA GLN A 112 9.87 -5.14 13.10
C GLN A 112 9.48 -5.78 14.44
N ARG A 113 8.37 -5.34 15.04
CA ARG A 113 7.86 -5.92 16.29
C ARG A 113 7.46 -7.38 16.11
N LEU A 114 6.82 -7.70 15.00
CA LEU A 114 6.46 -9.09 14.67
C LEU A 114 7.71 -9.96 14.51
N ALA A 115 8.73 -9.48 13.78
CA ALA A 115 9.98 -10.19 13.57
C ALA A 115 10.71 -10.48 14.90
N GLN A 116 10.75 -9.52 15.82
CA GLN A 116 11.35 -9.70 17.15
C GLN A 116 10.63 -10.79 17.96
N ARG A 117 9.28 -10.77 18.01
CA ARG A 117 8.51 -11.78 18.74
C ARG A 117 8.66 -13.18 18.18
N ILE A 118 8.69 -13.29 16.85
CA ILE A 118 8.93 -14.57 16.16
C ILE A 118 10.33 -15.07 16.53
N ARG A 119 11.34 -14.19 16.52
CA ARG A 119 12.72 -14.54 16.91
C ARG A 119 12.80 -15.10 18.32
N ASP A 120 12.19 -14.42 19.29
CA ASP A 120 12.22 -14.83 20.69
C ASP A 120 11.55 -16.19 20.91
N ARG A 121 10.37 -16.39 20.31
CA ARG A 121 9.62 -17.66 20.45
C ARG A 121 10.32 -18.80 19.70
N TYR A 122 10.91 -18.52 18.54
CA TYR A 122 11.68 -19.51 17.79
C TYR A 122 12.92 -19.95 18.57
N LEU A 123 13.73 -19.00 19.08
CA LEU A 123 14.91 -19.31 19.88
C LEU A 123 14.54 -20.10 21.14
N ARG A 124 13.46 -19.72 21.83
CA ARG A 124 12.98 -20.44 23.02
C ARG A 124 12.58 -21.88 22.73
N ASN A 125 11.99 -22.15 21.56
CA ASN A 125 11.63 -23.50 21.16
C ASN A 125 12.85 -24.30 20.67
N LEU A 126 13.76 -23.64 19.97
CA LEU A 126 15.01 -24.26 19.49
C LEU A 126 15.88 -24.75 20.67
N LEU A 127 15.96 -23.99 21.75
CA LEU A 127 16.70 -24.37 22.96
C LEU A 127 16.06 -25.55 23.73
N ARG A 128 14.82 -25.92 23.41
CA ARG A 128 14.09 -27.05 24.04
C ARG A 128 14.15 -28.32 23.19
N GLN A 129 14.87 -28.30 22.09
CA GLN A 129 14.91 -29.38 21.12
C GLN A 129 16.00 -30.41 21.47
N ASP A 130 15.75 -31.68 21.18
CA ASP A 130 16.66 -32.78 21.52
C ASP A 130 18.01 -32.67 20.77
N MET A 131 19.09 -33.16 21.40
CA MET A 131 20.44 -33.14 20.81
C MET A 131 20.51 -33.86 19.45
N ALA A 132 19.73 -34.92 19.27
CA ALA A 132 19.64 -35.67 18.00
C ALA A 132 19.14 -34.81 16.82
N PHE A 133 18.43 -33.71 17.07
CA PHE A 133 18.08 -32.76 16.01
C PHE A 133 19.30 -32.01 15.50
N PHE A 134 20.19 -31.61 16.41
CA PHE A 134 21.40 -30.85 16.06
C PHE A 134 22.47 -31.71 15.37
N ASP A 135 22.51 -33.01 15.64
CA ASP A 135 23.46 -33.95 14.99
C ASP A 135 23.22 -34.09 13.47
N ASN A 136 22.01 -33.79 12.99
CA ASN A 136 21.65 -33.88 11.58
C ASN A 136 21.85 -32.57 10.80
N LEU A 137 22.27 -31.49 11.46
CA LEU A 137 22.36 -30.15 10.88
C LEU A 137 23.81 -29.68 10.81
N GLN A 138 24.18 -28.99 9.73
CA GLN A 138 25.53 -28.45 9.62
C GLN A 138 25.73 -27.28 10.60
N ALA A 139 26.96 -27.12 11.10
CA ALA A 139 27.32 -26.01 11.97
C ALA A 139 26.93 -24.66 11.34
N GLY A 140 26.14 -23.85 12.06
CA GLY A 140 25.67 -22.54 11.59
C GLY A 140 24.44 -22.56 10.68
N GLU A 141 23.99 -23.72 10.19
CA GLU A 141 22.82 -23.83 9.30
C GLU A 141 21.56 -23.31 9.99
N VAL A 142 21.33 -23.69 11.24
CA VAL A 142 20.14 -23.30 12.01
C VAL A 142 20.04 -21.79 12.21
N SER A 143 21.17 -21.14 12.53
CA SER A 143 21.21 -19.68 12.73
C SER A 143 20.98 -18.94 11.42
N SER A 144 21.58 -19.42 10.32
CA SER A 144 21.38 -18.87 8.98
C SER A 144 19.93 -18.98 8.53
N ARG A 145 19.33 -20.17 8.68
CA ARG A 145 17.92 -20.42 8.33
C ARG A 145 16.98 -19.56 9.17
N LEU A 146 17.21 -19.48 10.48
CA LEU A 146 16.43 -18.64 11.37
C LEU A 146 16.43 -17.17 10.92
N ASN A 147 17.63 -16.62 10.66
CA ASN A 147 17.73 -15.23 10.25
C ASN A 147 17.10 -14.98 8.87
N GLY A 148 17.32 -15.90 7.92
CA GLY A 148 16.74 -15.83 6.58
C GLY A 148 15.20 -15.90 6.61
N ASP A 149 14.62 -16.85 7.35
CA ASP A 149 13.18 -17.03 7.44
C ASP A 149 12.51 -15.82 8.12
N ILE A 150 13.10 -15.29 9.20
CA ILE A 150 12.59 -14.08 9.87
C ILE A 150 12.67 -12.86 8.94
N GLN A 151 13.78 -12.68 8.23
CA GLN A 151 13.94 -11.55 7.31
C GLN A 151 12.97 -11.64 6.12
N ALA A 152 12.70 -12.84 5.64
CA ALA A 152 11.67 -13.08 4.63
C ALA A 152 10.27 -12.68 5.15
N ILE A 153 9.93 -13.04 6.39
CA ILE A 153 8.66 -12.65 7.02
C ILE A 153 8.58 -11.14 7.25
N GLU A 154 9.65 -10.52 7.76
CA GLU A 154 9.72 -9.08 8.00
C GLU A 154 9.53 -8.29 6.70
N SER A 155 10.30 -8.65 5.65
CA SER A 155 10.22 -7.97 4.36
C SER A 155 8.92 -8.24 3.61
N GLY A 156 8.28 -9.39 3.86
CA GLY A 156 6.97 -9.74 3.32
C GLY A 156 5.81 -9.03 4.02
N THR A 157 5.92 -8.83 5.34
CA THR A 157 4.85 -8.26 6.19
C THR A 157 5.01 -6.76 6.44
N GLY A 158 6.15 -6.17 6.10
CA GLY A 158 6.44 -4.75 6.26
C GLY A 158 5.79 -3.86 5.21
N ALA A 159 6.53 -2.86 4.73
CA ALA A 159 6.05 -1.84 3.81
C ALA A 159 5.34 -2.38 2.56
N LYS A 160 5.75 -3.56 2.06
CA LYS A 160 5.19 -4.19 0.86
C LYS A 160 3.69 -4.44 0.96
N VAL A 161 3.18 -4.79 2.13
CA VAL A 161 1.75 -5.09 2.33
C VAL A 161 0.93 -3.82 2.12
N GLY A 162 1.37 -2.71 2.72
CA GLY A 162 0.65 -1.46 2.55
C GLY A 162 0.80 -0.88 1.13
N VAL A 163 1.92 -1.12 0.43
CA VAL A 163 2.04 -0.80 -1.00
C VAL A 163 1.08 -1.65 -1.86
N ALA A 164 0.89 -2.93 -1.52
CA ALA A 164 -0.09 -3.77 -2.21
C ALA A 164 -1.53 -3.25 -1.98
N LEU A 165 -1.84 -2.80 -0.76
CA LEU A 165 -3.12 -2.17 -0.43
C LEU A 165 -3.32 -0.84 -1.16
N THR A 166 -2.30 0.02 -1.24
CA THR A 166 -2.38 1.30 -1.96
C THR A 166 -2.59 1.06 -3.46
N CYS A 167 -1.90 0.08 -4.05
CA CYS A 167 -2.07 -0.30 -5.45
C CYS A 167 -3.49 -0.83 -5.72
N THR A 168 -4.01 -1.69 -4.84
CA THR A 168 -5.39 -2.21 -4.96
C THR A 168 -6.41 -1.08 -4.85
N SER A 169 -6.25 -0.19 -3.88
CA SER A 169 -7.09 1.01 -3.70
C SER A 169 -7.03 1.92 -4.93
N PHE A 170 -5.83 2.14 -5.46
CA PHE A 170 -5.61 2.93 -6.67
C PHE A 170 -6.33 2.32 -7.88
N CYS A 171 -6.18 1.02 -8.14
CA CYS A 171 -6.86 0.34 -9.23
C CYS A 171 -8.39 0.48 -9.13
N ILE A 172 -8.95 0.25 -7.94
CA ILE A 172 -10.40 0.39 -7.71
C ILE A 172 -10.84 1.84 -7.94
N THR A 173 -10.12 2.80 -7.38
CA THR A 173 -10.47 4.22 -7.49
C THR A 173 -10.35 4.71 -8.93
N ALA A 174 -9.30 4.34 -9.65
CA ALA A 174 -9.09 4.70 -11.05
C ALA A 174 -10.19 4.13 -11.95
N TYR A 175 -10.59 2.87 -11.71
CA TYR A 175 -11.70 2.24 -12.43
C TYR A 175 -13.01 2.99 -12.19
N ILE A 176 -13.38 3.23 -10.93
CA ILE A 176 -14.62 3.95 -10.58
C ILE A 176 -14.63 5.35 -11.20
N VAL A 177 -13.53 6.10 -11.08
CA VAL A 177 -13.42 7.46 -11.64
C VAL A 177 -13.54 7.46 -13.17
N GLY A 178 -12.90 6.51 -13.85
CA GLY A 178 -12.95 6.40 -15.31
C GLY A 178 -14.36 6.17 -15.83
N PHE A 179 -15.09 5.22 -15.22
CA PHE A 179 -16.47 4.90 -15.62
C PHE A 179 -17.46 6.03 -15.31
N ILE A 180 -17.26 6.77 -14.22
CA ILE A 180 -18.13 7.91 -13.89
C ILE A 180 -17.94 9.07 -14.88
N LYS A 181 -16.71 9.31 -15.35
CA LYS A 181 -16.42 10.45 -16.23
C LYS A 181 -16.88 10.21 -17.67
N ASN A 182 -16.53 9.08 -18.28
CA ASN A 182 -16.95 8.74 -19.64
C ASN A 182 -16.94 7.22 -19.82
N ALA A 183 -18.11 6.60 -19.66
CA ALA A 183 -18.26 5.14 -19.76
C ALA A 183 -17.92 4.59 -21.15
N GLU A 184 -18.17 5.36 -22.22
CA GLU A 184 -17.91 4.92 -23.60
C GLU A 184 -16.39 4.86 -23.89
N LEU A 185 -15.66 5.92 -23.56
CA LEU A 185 -14.19 5.95 -23.71
C LEU A 185 -13.50 4.94 -22.79
N ALA A 186 -13.95 4.82 -21.54
CA ALA A 186 -13.42 3.84 -20.60
C ALA A 186 -13.66 2.40 -21.08
N GLY A 187 -14.86 2.12 -21.62
CA GLY A 187 -15.21 0.83 -22.20
C GLY A 187 -14.36 0.47 -23.42
N MET A 188 -14.09 1.44 -24.31
CA MET A 188 -13.20 1.24 -25.46
C MET A 188 -11.75 0.94 -25.05
N LEU A 189 -11.23 1.59 -24.00
CA LEU A 189 -9.85 1.38 -23.54
C LEU A 189 -9.62 0.02 -22.85
N ILE A 190 -10.70 -0.62 -22.38
CA ILE A 190 -10.66 -1.92 -21.71
C ILE A 190 -10.83 -3.08 -22.70
N SER A 191 -11.50 -2.84 -23.84
CA SER A 191 -11.70 -3.82 -24.92
C SER A 191 -10.44 -4.02 -25.76
#